data_AF-A0AAE1CVV6-F1
#
_entry.id   AF-A0AAE1CVV6-F1
#
_cell.length_a   1.000
_cell.length_b   1.000
_cell.length_c   1.000
_cell.angle_alpha   90.00
_cell.angle_beta   90.00
_cell.angle_gamma   90.00
#
_symmetry.space_group_name_H-M   'P 1'
#
loop_
_entity.id
_entity.type
_entity.pdbx_description
1 polymer ?
#
loop_
_entity_poly.entity_id
_entity_poly.type
_entity_poly.pdbx_seq_one_letter_code
_entity_poly.pdbx_strand_id
1 'polypeptide(L)'
;MSDGGQRLWDPWKMYDAKPEELRAMKERSKMREALRAEWTKKYSNPFKSSQPGGFLHDPAIQRFMSLKATQAEHFKGTFRSAVVAFCIFAVPVGLLTWGTIRNRDFKESQYRNGKVMYKDRPDRFCY
;
A
#
# COMPACT_ATOMS: atom_id res chain seq x y z
N MET A 1 -28.77 -23.80 -4.92
CA MET A 1 -28.77 -22.38 -5.29
C MET A 1 -27.48 -21.76 -4.80
N SER A 2 -26.66 -21.27 -5.72
CA SER A 2 -25.32 -20.72 -5.48
C SER A 2 -25.40 -19.40 -4.70
N ASP A 3 -24.85 -19.37 -3.50
CA ASP A 3 -24.78 -18.16 -2.68
C ASP A 3 -23.74 -17.21 -3.31
N GLY A 4 -24.24 -16.26 -4.10
CA GLY A 4 -23.45 -15.23 -4.75
C GLY A 4 -22.73 -14.38 -3.72
N GLY A 5 -21.51 -13.95 -4.05
CA GLY A 5 -20.60 -13.22 -3.17
C GLY A 5 -21.31 -12.22 -2.27
N GLN A 6 -21.28 -12.48 -0.96
CA GLN A 6 -21.89 -11.63 0.04
C GLN A 6 -21.32 -10.21 -0.07
N ARG A 7 -22.21 -9.22 -0.17
CA ARG A 7 -21.83 -7.81 -0.14
C ARG A 7 -21.18 -7.51 1.21
N LEU A 8 -20.08 -6.76 1.22
CA LEU A 8 -19.34 -6.36 2.44
C LEU A 8 -20.23 -5.60 3.44
N TRP A 9 -21.29 -4.96 2.94
CA TRP A 9 -22.31 -4.29 3.72
C TRP A 9 -23.67 -4.58 3.07
N ASP A 10 -24.57 -5.20 3.82
CA ASP A 10 -25.96 -5.46 3.42
C ASP A 10 -26.90 -4.73 4.40
N PRO A 11 -27.49 -3.58 4.00
CA PRO A 11 -28.34 -2.75 4.87
C PRO A 11 -29.56 -3.51 5.41
N TRP A 12 -30.01 -4.53 4.68
CA TRP A 12 -31.25 -5.24 4.95
C TRP A 12 -31.06 -6.40 5.94
N LYS A 13 -29.82 -6.86 6.15
CA LYS A 13 -29.48 -7.92 7.11
C LYS A 13 -29.00 -7.39 8.46
N MET A 14 -29.09 -6.08 8.70
CA MET A 14 -28.65 -5.46 9.95
C MET A 14 -29.46 -5.95 11.17
N TYR A 15 -30.74 -6.25 10.97
CA TYR A 15 -31.68 -6.62 12.03
C TYR A 15 -31.88 -8.13 12.17
N ASP A 16 -31.46 -8.93 11.19
CA ASP A 16 -31.56 -10.40 11.18
C ASP A 16 -30.30 -11.07 11.75
N ALA A 17 -29.60 -10.41 12.67
CA ALA A 17 -28.35 -10.91 13.24
C ALA A 17 -28.61 -12.12 14.14
N LYS A 18 -27.79 -13.16 13.98
CA LYS A 18 -27.84 -14.34 14.85
C LYS A 18 -27.51 -13.94 16.30
N PRO A 19 -28.01 -14.67 17.32
CA PRO A 19 -27.71 -14.36 18.72
C PRO A 19 -26.21 -14.34 19.04
N GLU A 20 -25.40 -15.13 18.34
CA GLU A 20 -23.94 -15.12 18.45
C GLU A 20 -23.31 -13.84 17.88
N GLU A 21 -23.78 -13.40 16.71
CA GLU A 21 -23.33 -12.17 16.07
C GLU A 21 -23.67 -10.94 16.92
N LEU A 22 -24.87 -10.93 17.52
CA LEU A 22 -25.28 -9.89 18.47
C LEU A 22 -24.38 -9.84 19.70
N ARG A 23 -23.94 -11.00 20.23
CA ARG A 23 -22.97 -11.06 21.35
C ARG A 23 -21.63 -10.47 20.92
N ALA A 24 -21.10 -10.88 19.78
CA ALA A 24 -19.84 -10.35 19.26
C ALA A 24 -19.91 -8.84 18.98
N MET A 25 -21.05 -8.33 18.48
CA MET A 25 -21.28 -6.90 18.27
C MET A 25 -21.26 -6.12 19.60
N LYS A 26 -21.93 -6.64 20.62
CA LYS A 26 -21.94 -6.06 21.98
C LYS A 26 -20.56 -6.07 22.63
N GLU A 27 -19.79 -7.14 22.45
CA GLU A 27 -18.42 -7.22 22.95
C GLU A 27 -17.52 -6.17 22.28
N ARG A 28 -17.62 -6.01 20.95
CA ARG A 28 -16.89 -4.96 20.21
C ARG A 28 -17.31 -3.56 20.63
N SER A 29 -18.60 -3.30 20.82
CA SER A 29 -19.08 -1.99 21.28
C SER A 29 -18.55 -1.68 22.68
N LYS A 30 -18.60 -2.65 23.60
CA LYS A 30 -18.04 -2.53 24.95
C LYS A 30 -16.54 -2.22 24.93
N MET A 31 -15.75 -2.90 24.11
CA MET A 31 -14.32 -2.61 23.96
C MET A 31 -14.07 -1.19 23.43
N ARG A 32 -14.85 -0.74 22.44
CA ARG A 32 -14.74 0.61 21.88
C ARG A 32 -15.11 1.69 22.91
N GLU A 33 -16.17 1.46 23.68
CA GLU A 33 -16.59 2.35 24.76
C GLU A 33 -15.52 2.46 25.84
N ALA A 34 -14.89 1.36 26.23
CA ALA A 34 -13.78 1.36 27.18
C ALA A 34 -12.59 2.19 26.68
N LEU A 35 -12.14 1.97 25.44
CA LEU A 35 -11.04 2.74 24.82
C LEU A 35 -11.39 4.23 24.70
N ARG A 36 -12.64 4.55 24.35
CA ARG A 36 -13.11 5.93 24.26
C ARG A 36 -13.13 6.59 25.64
N ALA A 37 -13.58 5.89 26.68
CA ALA A 37 -13.58 6.39 28.04
C ALA A 37 -12.16 6.69 28.52
N GLU A 38 -11.19 5.79 28.24
CA GLU A 38 -9.78 6.02 28.54
C GLU A 38 -9.23 7.25 27.80
N TRP A 39 -9.51 7.37 26.51
CA TRP A 39 -9.08 8.52 25.70
C TRP A 39 -9.66 9.82 26.26
N THR A 40 -10.97 9.88 26.48
CA THR A 40 -11.64 11.07 27.02
C THR A 40 -11.03 11.45 28.36
N LYS A 41 -10.82 10.49 29.28
CA LYS A 41 -10.20 10.72 30.59
C LYS A 41 -8.81 11.36 30.47
N LYS A 42 -7.95 10.84 29.58
CA LYS A 42 -6.58 11.34 29.40
C LYS A 42 -6.55 12.67 28.65
N TYR A 43 -7.42 12.84 27.66
CA TYR A 43 -7.47 14.02 26.82
C TYR A 43 -8.07 15.25 27.53
N SER A 44 -9.15 15.05 28.30
CA SER A 44 -9.85 16.11 29.02
C SER A 44 -9.17 16.52 30.33
N ASN A 45 -8.09 15.85 30.74
CA ASN A 45 -7.36 16.19 31.96
C ASN A 45 -6.67 17.57 31.81
N PRO A 46 -6.99 18.57 32.65
CA PRO A 46 -6.38 19.89 32.58
C PRO A 46 -4.91 19.92 33.06
N PHE A 47 -4.49 18.92 33.84
CA PHE A 47 -3.12 18.80 34.34
C PHE A 47 -2.21 17.98 33.42
N LYS A 48 -2.60 17.74 32.15
CA LYS A 48 -1.70 17.15 31.15
C LYS A 48 -0.50 18.08 30.96
N SER A 49 0.71 17.52 30.88
CA SER A 49 1.92 18.34 30.84
C SER A 49 1.89 19.28 29.63
N SER A 50 1.99 20.59 29.89
CA SER A 50 2.12 21.63 28.86
C SER A 50 3.52 21.69 28.25
N GLN A 51 4.37 20.71 28.55
CA GLN A 51 5.76 20.67 28.11
C GLN A 51 5.83 20.31 26.62
N PRO A 52 6.87 20.76 25.89
CA PRO A 52 7.11 20.32 24.52
C PRO A 52 7.35 18.80 24.53
N GLY A 53 6.33 18.01 24.17
CA GLY A 53 6.29 16.56 24.40
C GLY A 53 4.98 16.02 24.97
N GLY A 54 4.00 16.87 25.33
CA GLY A 54 2.71 16.48 25.92
C GLY A 54 1.71 15.77 24.98
N PHE A 55 2.18 15.03 23.98
CA PHE A 55 1.31 14.23 23.12
C PHE A 55 0.81 12.98 23.87
N LEU A 56 -0.48 12.71 23.76
CA LEU A 56 -1.08 11.52 24.34
C LEU A 56 -0.59 10.29 23.57
N HIS A 57 0.21 9.47 24.25
CA HIS A 57 0.73 8.22 23.70
C HIS A 57 -0.41 7.22 23.44
N ASP A 58 -0.50 6.75 22.20
CA ASP A 58 -1.40 5.66 21.81
C ASP A 58 -0.58 4.38 21.54
N PRO A 59 -0.72 3.34 22.38
CA PRO A 59 -0.02 2.08 22.18
C PRO A 59 -0.42 1.36 20.89
N ALA A 60 -1.65 1.55 20.37
CA ALA A 60 -2.07 0.92 19.13
C ALA A 60 -1.33 1.50 17.92
N ILE A 61 -1.18 2.83 17.87
CA ILE A 61 -0.39 3.50 16.82
C ILE A 61 1.07 3.10 16.91
N GLN A 62 1.65 3.09 18.12
CA GLN A 62 3.05 2.68 18.29
C GLN A 62 3.27 1.24 17.81
N ARG A 63 2.37 0.30 18.15
CA ARG A 63 2.45 -1.09 17.66
C ARG A 63 2.36 -1.18 16.15
N PHE A 64 1.50 -0.39 15.52
CA PHE A 64 1.41 -0.36 14.07
C PHE A 64 2.71 0.18 13.42
N MET A 65 3.28 1.24 14.00
CA MET A 65 4.57 1.78 13.54
C MET A 65 5.70 0.77 13.73
N SER A 66 5.76 0.09 14.88
CA SER A 66 6.77 -0.93 15.14
C SER A 66 6.62 -2.11 14.18
N LEU A 67 5.39 -2.56 13.91
CA LEU A 67 5.10 -3.60 12.93
C LEU A 67 5.58 -3.23 11.52
N LYS A 68 5.49 -1.95 11.14
CA LYS A 68 6.02 -1.46 9.86
C LYS A 68 7.55 -1.45 9.84
N ALA A 69 8.17 -1.03 10.94
CA ALA A 69 9.63 -1.00 11.05
C ALA A 69 10.24 -2.41 11.01
N THR A 70 9.61 -3.41 11.64
CA THR A 70 10.11 -4.80 11.71
C THR A 70 9.62 -5.70 10.58
N GLN A 71 9.04 -5.15 9.49
CA GLN A 71 8.55 -5.96 8.37
C GLN A 71 9.61 -6.85 7.75
N ALA A 72 10.85 -6.35 7.65
CA ALA A 72 11.97 -7.10 7.08
C ALA A 72 12.34 -8.33 7.95
N GLU A 73 12.27 -8.21 9.27
CA GLU A 73 12.58 -9.30 10.22
C GLU A 73 11.54 -10.42 10.15
N HIS A 74 10.29 -10.08 9.86
CA HIS A 74 9.19 -11.03 9.75
C HIS A 74 8.91 -11.50 8.31
N PHE A 75 9.72 -11.07 7.34
CA PHE A 75 9.53 -11.46 5.94
C PHE A 75 9.80 -12.96 5.75
N LYS A 76 8.82 -13.65 5.15
CA LYS A 76 8.96 -15.06 4.75
C LYS A 76 9.00 -15.15 3.23
N GLY A 77 10.12 -15.62 2.69
CA GLY A 77 10.28 -15.87 1.26
C GLY A 77 9.37 -16.99 0.78
N THR A 78 8.20 -16.62 0.24
CA THR A 78 7.26 -17.54 -0.41
C THR A 78 7.36 -17.42 -1.93
N PHE A 79 6.86 -18.41 -2.66
CA PHE A 79 6.82 -18.34 -4.12
C PHE A 79 6.03 -17.11 -4.62
N ARG A 80 4.91 -16.78 -3.95
CA ARG A 80 4.12 -15.58 -4.26
C ARG A 80 4.94 -14.30 -4.11
N SER A 81 5.69 -14.15 -3.02
CA SER A 81 6.55 -12.96 -2.84
C SER A 81 7.66 -12.88 -3.88
N ALA A 82 8.22 -14.01 -4.33
CA ALA A 82 9.24 -14.04 -5.37
C ALA A 82 8.67 -13.60 -6.73
N VAL A 83 7.47 -14.08 -7.10
CA VAL A 83 6.79 -13.66 -8.33
C VAL A 83 6.48 -12.17 -8.30
N VAL A 84 5.98 -11.65 -7.18
CA VAL A 84 5.70 -10.21 -7.03
C VAL A 84 6.98 -9.38 -7.16
N ALA A 85 8.07 -9.79 -6.51
CA ALA A 85 9.36 -9.11 -6.63
C ALA A 85 9.88 -9.13 -8.08
N PHE A 86 9.78 -10.26 -8.77
CA PHE A 86 10.17 -10.38 -10.17
C PHE A 86 9.34 -9.45 -11.07
N CYS A 87 8.01 -9.42 -10.90
CA CYS A 87 7.13 -8.55 -11.66
C CYS A 87 7.36 -7.06 -11.39
N ILE A 88 7.73 -6.67 -10.17
CA ILE A 88 7.97 -5.26 -9.82
C ILE A 88 9.36 -4.80 -10.29
N PHE A 89 10.38 -5.65 -10.21
CA PHE A 89 11.76 -5.25 -10.49
C PHE A 89 12.24 -5.70 -11.87
N ALA A 90 12.17 -7.00 -12.18
CA ALA A 90 12.76 -7.54 -13.40
C ALA A 90 11.97 -7.16 -14.65
N VAL A 91 10.64 -7.13 -14.58
CA VAL A 91 9.79 -6.82 -15.75
C VAL A 91 9.97 -5.38 -16.22
N PRO A 92 9.87 -4.32 -15.38
CA PRO A 92 10.06 -2.96 -15.85
C PRO A 92 11.48 -2.71 -16.38
N VAL A 93 12.51 -3.27 -15.72
CA VAL A 93 13.90 -3.17 -16.20
C VAL A 93 14.07 -3.87 -17.56
N GLY A 94 13.51 -5.06 -17.73
CA GLY A 94 13.54 -5.79 -19.00
C GLY A 94 12.81 -5.03 -20.12
N LEU A 95 11.63 -4.46 -19.84
CA LEU A 95 10.87 -3.68 -20.81
C LEU A 95 11.57 -2.39 -21.21
N LEU A 96 12.16 -1.67 -20.25
CA LEU A 96 12.90 -0.44 -20.53
C LEU A 96 14.15 -0.71 -21.35
N THR A 97 14.92 -1.73 -21.01
CA THR A 97 16.13 -2.11 -21.76
C THR A 97 15.80 -2.61 -23.17
N TRP A 98 14.77 -3.44 -23.31
CA TRP A 98 14.31 -3.87 -24.62
C TRP A 98 13.81 -2.71 -25.48
N GLY A 99 13.02 -1.80 -24.89
CA GLY A 99 12.51 -0.61 -25.58
C GLY A 99 13.63 0.33 -26.04
N THR A 100 14.65 0.54 -25.22
CA THR A 100 15.78 1.42 -25.58
C THR A 100 16.64 0.81 -26.68
N ILE A 101 16.94 -0.48 -26.62
CA ILE A 101 17.68 -1.19 -27.67
C ILE A 101 16.90 -1.15 -28.99
N ARG A 102 15.61 -1.51 -28.97
CA ARG A 102 14.76 -1.50 -30.17
C ARG A 102 14.69 -0.10 -30.80
N ASN A 103 14.55 0.95 -29.98
CA ASN A 103 14.53 2.32 -30.47
C ASN A 103 15.89 2.74 -31.06
N ARG A 104 17.00 2.30 -30.45
CA ARG A 104 18.35 2.56 -30.97
C ARG A 104 18.54 1.90 -32.33
N ASP A 105 18.25 0.62 -32.45
CA ASP A 105 18.44 -0.15 -33.68
C ASP A 105 17.52 0.36 -34.80
N PHE A 106 16.29 0.75 -34.46
CA PHE A 106 15.38 1.40 -35.40
C PHE A 106 15.97 2.71 -35.93
N LYS A 107 16.44 3.61 -35.06
CA LYS A 107 17.08 4.87 -35.47
C LYS A 107 18.32 4.63 -36.32
N GLU A 108 19.19 3.73 -35.90
CA GLU A 108 20.41 3.37 -36.65
C GLU A 108 20.09 2.83 -38.04
N SER A 109 19.04 2.02 -38.18
CA SER A 109 18.58 1.53 -39.48
C SER A 109 18.09 2.67 -40.40
N GLN A 110 17.45 3.71 -39.86
CA GLN A 110 17.02 4.87 -40.65
C GLN A 110 18.23 5.69 -41.12
N TYR A 111 19.24 5.82 -40.25
CA TYR A 111 20.47 6.55 -40.54
C TYR A 111 21.31 5.84 -41.62
N ARG A 112 21.47 4.51 -41.54
CA ARG A 112 22.23 3.72 -42.51
C ARG A 112 21.57 3.65 -43.88
N ASN A 113 20.24 3.57 -43.93
CA ASN A 113 19.48 3.54 -45.18
C ASN A 113 19.34 4.93 -45.83
N GLY A 114 19.89 5.99 -45.24
CA GLY A 114 19.78 7.35 -45.77
C GLY A 114 18.38 7.96 -45.70
N LYS A 115 17.45 7.36 -44.95
CA LYS A 115 16.07 7.85 -44.81
C LYS A 115 15.99 9.16 -44.02
N VAL A 116 17.01 9.47 -43.22
CA VAL A 116 17.13 10.72 -42.46
C VAL A 116 18.41 11.44 -42.91
N MET A 117 18.25 12.66 -43.43
CA MET A 117 19.38 13.51 -43.80
C MET A 117 20.19 13.92 -42.56
N TYR A 118 21.49 14.14 -42.72
CA TYR A 118 22.38 14.51 -41.60
C TYR A 118 21.91 15.76 -40.84
N LYS A 119 21.39 16.77 -41.56
CA LYS A 119 20.87 18.01 -40.97
C LYS A 119 19.70 17.78 -40.00
N ASP A 120 18.88 16.77 -40.24
CA ASP A 120 17.65 16.50 -39.47
C ASP A 120 17.90 15.57 -38.27
N ARG A 121 19.16 15.15 -38.06
CA ARG A 121 19.54 14.32 -36.91
C ARG A 121 19.60 15.17 -35.64
N PRO A 122 18.89 14.79 -34.57
CA PRO A 122 18.92 15.53 -33.30
C PRO A 122 20.28 15.39 -32.59
N ASP A 123 20.99 14.30 -32.82
CA ASP A 123 22.28 13.90 -32.22
C ASP A 123 23.51 14.35 -33.05
N ARG A 124 23.33 15.30 -33.98
CA ARG A 124 24.38 15.67 -34.95
C ARG A 124 25.60 16.41 -34.36
N PHE A 125 25.49 16.98 -33.16
CA PHE A 125 26.54 17.81 -32.55
C PHE A 125 27.02 17.30 -31.19
N CYS A 126 26.15 16.64 -30.44
CA CYS A 126 26.48 16.01 -29.16
C CYS A 126 25.76 14.65 -29.11
N TYR A 127 26.52 13.59 -28.81
CA TYR A 127 26.02 12.24 -28.62
C TYR A 127 25.40 12.06 -27.23
#